data_AF-A0A1U7V063-F1
#
_entry.id   AF-A0A1U7V063-F1
#
_cell.length_a   1.000
_cell.length_b   1.000
_cell.length_c   1.000
_cell.angle_alpha   90.00
_cell.angle_beta   90.00
_cell.angle_gamma   90.00
#
_symmetry.space_group_name_H-M   'P 1'
#
loop_
_entity.id
_entity.type
_entity.pdbx_description
1 polymer ?
#
loop_
_entity_poly.entity_id
_entity_poly.type
_entity_poly.pdbx_seq_one_letter_code
_entity_poly.pdbx_strand_id
1 'polypeptide(L)'
;MCIFLSDLVLGSHFIPRKGNQQLGQEPKKLVIMSVWMDVESTKFDLVAYKLSFELPLLGMVKDNATVAENKDNLGKILDVYKVRLRELKLGRRQLPLADMHHVPVIQYLIGTISKDAFNSHPRVRVWCV
;
A
#
# COMPACT_ATOMS: atom_id res chain seq x y z
N MET A 1 -3.80 -13.67 -3.39
CA MET A 1 -4.02 -13.63 -4.86
C MET A 1 -3.47 -12.34 -5.49
N CYS A 2 -2.39 -11.75 -4.96
CA CYS A 2 -1.78 -10.52 -5.51
C CYS A 2 -0.30 -10.67 -5.88
N ILE A 3 0.36 -11.77 -5.48
CA ILE A 3 1.76 -12.06 -5.84
C ILE A 3 1.94 -12.20 -7.37
N PHE A 4 0.90 -12.63 -8.09
CA PHE A 4 0.96 -12.76 -9.56
C PHE A 4 1.00 -11.44 -10.32
N LEU A 5 0.73 -10.29 -9.69
CA LEU A 5 0.79 -8.99 -10.38
C LEU A 5 2.14 -8.27 -10.19
N SER A 6 2.85 -8.47 -9.08
CA SER A 6 4.19 -7.89 -8.89
C SER A 6 5.22 -8.52 -9.85
N ASP A 7 5.14 -9.85 -10.05
CA ASP A 7 6.02 -10.55 -11.00
C ASP A 7 5.71 -10.18 -12.46
N LEU A 8 4.46 -9.82 -12.76
CA LEU A 8 4.10 -9.31 -14.09
C LEU A 8 4.67 -7.90 -14.33
N VAL A 9 4.81 -7.07 -13.28
CA VAL A 9 5.38 -5.72 -13.40
C VAL A 9 6.90 -5.76 -13.50
N LEU A 10 7.59 -6.58 -12.71
CA LEU A 10 9.06 -6.74 -12.81
C LEU A 10 9.48 -7.50 -14.08
N GLY A 11 8.64 -8.39 -14.61
CA GLY A 11 8.84 -9.02 -15.93
C GLY A 11 8.62 -8.07 -17.12
N SER A 12 8.16 -6.84 -16.88
CA SER A 12 7.81 -5.84 -17.91
C SER A 12 8.89 -4.78 -18.10
N HIS A 13 10.17 -5.15 -18.13
CA HIS A 13 11.07 -4.43 -19.03
C HIS A 13 10.55 -4.67 -20.46
N PHE A 14 9.72 -3.75 -20.93
CA PHE A 14 9.15 -3.67 -22.28
C PHE A 14 7.81 -4.41 -22.54
N ILE A 15 6.71 -3.95 -21.94
CA ILE A 15 5.38 -4.13 -22.54
C ILE A 15 4.80 -2.76 -22.88
N PRO A 16 4.90 -2.28 -24.14
CA PRO A 16 4.22 -1.08 -24.56
C PRO A 16 2.72 -1.40 -24.65
N ARG A 17 1.97 -1.06 -23.60
CA ARG A 17 0.51 -1.10 -23.62
C ARG A 17 0.02 -0.03 -24.60
N LYS A 18 -0.28 -0.46 -25.83
CA LYS A 18 -0.86 0.37 -26.88
C LYS A 18 -2.31 0.67 -26.48
N GLY A 19 -2.58 1.83 -25.89
CA GLY A 19 -3.96 2.17 -25.52
C GLY A 19 -4.21 3.36 -24.61
N ASN A 20 -3.26 4.23 -24.31
CA ASN A 20 -3.56 5.53 -23.68
C ASN A 20 -2.35 6.46 -23.78
N GLN A 21 -2.56 7.59 -24.43
CA GLN A 21 -1.67 8.73 -24.57
C GLN A 21 -1.31 9.35 -23.19
N GLN A 22 -0.48 8.70 -22.37
CA GLN A 22 0.06 9.34 -21.14
C GLN A 22 1.51 8.98 -20.78
N LEU A 23 2.22 8.16 -21.56
CA LEU A 23 3.63 7.85 -21.26
C LEU A 23 4.61 8.85 -21.89
N GLY A 24 4.33 10.14 -21.68
CA GLY A 24 5.34 11.20 -21.67
C GLY A 24 5.86 11.42 -20.26
N GLN A 25 6.14 10.35 -19.51
CA GLN A 25 6.65 10.47 -18.15
C GLN A 25 8.18 10.51 -18.20
N GLU A 26 8.73 11.64 -17.75
CA GLU A 26 10.15 11.83 -17.42
C GLU A 26 10.73 10.53 -16.79
N PRO A 27 11.88 9.99 -17.26
CA PRO A 27 12.47 8.75 -16.74
C PRO A 27 12.58 8.71 -15.21
N LYS A 28 12.81 9.87 -14.59
CA LYS A 28 12.83 10.05 -13.12
C LYS A 28 11.51 9.64 -12.45
N LYS A 29 10.36 9.96 -13.04
CA LYS A 29 9.04 9.61 -12.48
C LYS A 29 8.80 8.10 -12.54
N LEU A 30 9.26 7.43 -13.59
CA LEU A 30 9.14 5.98 -13.73
C LEU A 30 9.99 5.25 -12.69
N VAL A 31 11.23 5.70 -12.45
CA VAL A 31 12.09 5.14 -11.39
C VAL A 31 11.49 5.35 -10.00
N ILE A 32 10.97 6.53 -9.71
CA ILE A 32 10.29 6.77 -8.43
C ILE A 32 9.06 5.86 -8.31
N MET A 33 8.30 5.68 -9.38
CA MET A 33 7.15 4.77 -9.39
C MET A 33 7.55 3.33 -9.08
N SER A 34 8.57 2.79 -9.75
CA SER A 34 9.01 1.40 -9.52
C SER A 34 9.46 1.18 -8.08
N VAL A 35 10.25 2.10 -7.52
CA VAL A 35 10.68 2.02 -6.11
C VAL A 35 9.48 1.96 -5.16
N TRP A 36 8.43 2.75 -5.39
CA TRP A 36 7.25 2.73 -4.53
C TRP A 36 6.35 1.51 -4.75
N MET A 37 6.40 0.88 -5.93
CA MET A 37 5.77 -0.42 -6.15
C MET A 37 6.52 -1.55 -5.41
N ASP A 38 7.85 -1.49 -5.37
CA ASP A 38 8.64 -2.45 -4.59
C ASP A 38 8.40 -2.27 -3.08
N VAL A 39 8.30 -1.03 -2.60
CA VAL A 39 7.96 -0.75 -1.19
C VAL A 39 6.56 -1.26 -0.85
N GLU A 40 5.59 -1.13 -1.76
CA GLU A 40 4.25 -1.66 -1.60
C GLU A 40 4.29 -3.19 -1.42
N SER A 41 4.78 -3.91 -2.43
CA SER A 41 4.77 -5.37 -2.48
C SER A 41 5.63 -6.03 -1.40
N THR A 42 6.78 -5.44 -1.06
CA THR A 42 7.74 -6.08 -0.15
C THR A 42 7.66 -5.62 1.30
N LYS A 43 7.05 -4.45 1.58
CA LYS A 43 6.96 -3.92 2.96
C LYS A 43 5.52 -3.82 3.41
N PHE A 44 4.69 -3.14 2.64
CA PHE A 44 3.31 -2.88 3.04
C PHE A 44 2.45 -4.14 2.93
N ASP A 45 2.42 -4.80 1.78
CA ASP A 45 1.55 -5.95 1.53
C ASP A 45 1.85 -7.10 2.51
N LEU A 46 3.12 -7.40 2.77
CA LEU A 46 3.50 -8.46 3.72
C LEU A 46 2.93 -8.24 5.13
N VAL A 47 3.00 -7.02 5.66
CA VAL A 47 2.50 -6.72 7.01
C VAL A 47 0.98 -6.60 7.01
N ALA A 48 0.41 -5.93 6.01
CA ALA A 48 -1.03 -5.75 5.88
C ALA A 48 -1.76 -7.10 5.70
N TYR A 49 -1.17 -8.02 4.93
CA TYR A 49 -1.72 -9.35 4.69
C TYR A 49 -1.63 -10.26 5.92
N LYS A 50 -0.47 -10.30 6.59
CA LYS A 50 -0.33 -11.02 7.88
C LYS A 50 -1.35 -10.52 8.90
N LEU A 51 -1.44 -9.20 9.06
CA LEU A 51 -2.43 -8.60 9.95
C LEU A 51 -3.86 -8.95 9.53
N SER A 52 -4.15 -9.00 8.22
CA SER A 52 -5.49 -9.35 7.74
C SER A 52 -5.88 -10.80 8.00
N PHE A 53 -4.92 -11.73 8.01
CA PHE A 53 -5.15 -13.14 8.38
C PHE A 53 -5.36 -13.35 9.88
N GLU A 54 -4.60 -12.62 10.70
CA GLU A 54 -4.69 -12.70 12.16
C GLU A 54 -5.93 -11.96 12.71
N LEU A 55 -6.52 -11.08 11.90
CA LEU A 55 -7.80 -10.44 12.19
C LEU A 55 -8.90 -11.41 11.76
N PRO A 56 -9.65 -11.99 12.71
CA PRO A 56 -10.57 -13.07 12.38
C PRO A 56 -11.62 -12.61 11.36
N LEU A 57 -11.68 -13.29 10.22
CA LEU A 57 -12.92 -13.40 9.47
C LEU A 57 -13.86 -14.24 10.34
N LEU A 58 -14.75 -13.57 11.08
CA LEU A 58 -15.75 -14.16 11.99
C LEU A 58 -15.25 -15.38 12.82
N GLY A 59 -14.81 -15.13 14.06
CA GLY A 59 -14.86 -16.14 15.12
C GLY A 59 -13.66 -17.07 15.29
N MET A 60 -12.52 -16.84 14.63
CA MET A 60 -11.29 -17.61 14.85
C MET A 60 -10.45 -17.07 16.03
N VAL A 61 -9.67 -17.98 16.63
CA VAL A 61 -8.75 -17.66 17.75
C VAL A 61 -7.65 -16.74 17.26
N LYS A 62 -7.53 -15.60 17.92
CA LYS A 62 -6.60 -14.53 17.58
C LYS A 62 -5.32 -14.66 18.39
N ASP A 63 -4.16 -14.74 17.74
CA ASP A 63 -2.90 -14.52 18.42
C ASP A 63 -2.72 -13.01 18.67
N ASN A 64 -3.02 -12.60 19.91
CA ASN A 64 -2.93 -11.20 20.30
C ASN A 64 -1.50 -10.65 20.25
N ALA A 65 -0.48 -11.49 20.44
CA ALA A 65 0.91 -11.05 20.38
C ALA A 65 1.30 -10.71 18.94
N THR A 66 1.01 -11.62 18.00
CA THR A 66 1.27 -11.41 16.56
C THR A 66 0.48 -10.22 16.00
N VAL A 67 -0.77 -10.01 16.45
CA VAL A 67 -1.53 -8.82 16.06
C VAL A 67 -0.92 -7.53 16.58
N ALA A 68 -0.46 -7.50 17.84
CA ALA A 68 0.18 -6.32 18.41
C ALA A 68 1.46 -5.96 17.66
N GLU A 69 2.30 -6.95 17.37
CA GLU A 69 3.54 -6.78 16.60
C GLU A 69 3.26 -6.26 15.18
N ASN A 70 2.33 -6.89 14.46
CA ASN A 70 1.99 -6.48 13.11
C ASN A 70 1.33 -5.09 13.06
N LYS A 71 0.57 -4.70 14.10
CA LYS A 71 0.05 -3.34 14.22
C LYS A 71 1.16 -2.31 14.42
N ASP A 72 2.16 -2.60 15.25
CA ASP A 72 3.32 -1.73 15.45
C ASP A 72 4.14 -1.58 14.16
N ASN A 73 4.41 -2.70 13.48
CA ASN A 73 5.09 -2.71 12.18
C ASN A 73 4.31 -1.93 11.12
N LEU A 74 2.98 -2.07 11.08
CA LEU A 74 2.12 -1.29 10.19
C LEU A 74 2.28 0.21 10.50
N GLY A 75 2.25 0.60 11.77
CA GLY A 75 2.47 1.98 12.21
C GLY A 75 3.76 2.58 11.65
N LYS A 76 4.89 1.87 11.81
CA LYS A 76 6.20 2.30 11.28
C LYS A 76 6.19 2.47 9.76
N ILE A 77 5.52 1.58 9.03
CA ILE A 77 5.35 1.71 7.58
C ILE A 77 4.53 2.97 7.27
N LEU A 78 3.42 3.20 7.98
CA LEU A 78 2.58 4.38 7.77
C LEU A 78 3.31 5.70 8.08
N ASP A 79 4.28 5.70 9.00
CA ASP A 79 5.14 6.86 9.24
C ASP A 79 6.01 7.21 8.01
N VAL A 80 6.56 6.19 7.32
CA VAL A 80 7.30 6.39 6.05
C VAL A 80 6.36 6.98 4.98
N TYR A 81 5.14 6.47 4.89
CA TYR A 81 4.13 7.00 3.95
C TYR A 81 3.73 8.42 4.30
N LYS A 82 3.58 8.76 5.58
CA LYS A 82 3.30 10.11 6.04
C LYS A 82 4.39 11.09 5.59
N VAL A 83 5.66 10.72 5.66
CA VAL A 83 6.76 11.55 5.15
C VAL A 83 6.67 11.71 3.63
N ARG A 84 6.49 10.61 2.88
CA ARG A 84 6.29 10.67 1.41
C ARG A 84 5.14 11.60 1.02
N LEU A 85 4.00 11.46 1.69
CA LEU A 85 2.78 12.21 1.40
C LEU A 85 2.86 13.69 1.84
N ARG A 86 3.87 14.09 2.63
CA ARG A 86 4.06 15.51 2.98
C ARG A 86 4.38 16.36 1.77
N GLU A 87 5.21 15.82 0.89
CA GLU A 87 5.69 16.46 -0.33
C GLU A 87 4.64 16.48 -1.46
N LEU A 88 3.55 15.72 -1.30
CA LEU A 88 2.49 15.62 -2.29
C LEU A 88 1.30 16.51 -1.91
N LYS A 89 0.72 17.20 -2.89
CA LYS A 89 -0.58 17.88 -2.72
C LYS A 89 -1.64 16.82 -2.42
N LEU A 90 -2.36 17.00 -1.30
CA LEU A 90 -3.45 16.11 -0.88
C LEU A 90 -4.51 16.02 -1.99
N GLY A 91 -5.06 14.81 -2.20
CA GLY A 91 -6.08 14.55 -3.22
C GLY A 91 -5.56 14.41 -4.66
N ARG A 92 -4.27 14.67 -4.92
CA ARG A 92 -3.67 14.43 -6.25
C ARG A 92 -2.82 13.15 -6.19
N ARG A 93 -3.35 12.05 -6.73
CA ARG A 93 -2.58 10.81 -6.97
C ARG A 93 -1.53 11.10 -8.04
N GLN A 94 -0.25 11.12 -7.65
CA GLN A 94 0.85 11.35 -8.59
C GLN A 94 1.32 10.05 -9.26
N LEU A 95 1.10 8.91 -8.59
CA LEU A 95 1.51 7.58 -9.05
C LEU A 95 0.32 6.63 -8.98
N PRO A 96 -0.66 6.74 -9.90
CA PRO A 96 -1.94 6.04 -9.80
C PRO A 96 -1.80 4.53 -9.61
N LEU A 97 -0.82 3.90 -10.26
CA LEU A 97 -0.61 2.46 -10.15
C LEU A 97 -0.04 2.04 -8.80
N ALA A 98 1.01 2.73 -8.32
CA ALA A 98 1.58 2.46 -7.00
C ALA A 98 0.60 2.81 -5.86
N ASP A 99 -0.32 3.75 -6.10
CA ASP A 99 -1.27 4.21 -5.08
C ASP A 99 -2.60 3.44 -5.06
N MET A 100 -2.95 2.71 -6.13
CA MET A 100 -4.22 1.96 -6.22
C MET A 100 -4.22 0.61 -5.49
N HIS A 101 -3.07 -0.08 -5.41
CA HIS A 101 -3.00 -1.42 -4.83
C HIS A 101 -3.27 -1.44 -3.32
N HIS A 102 -3.04 -0.32 -2.62
CA HIS A 102 -3.27 -0.21 -1.19
C HIS A 102 -4.75 -0.10 -0.81
N VAL A 103 -5.61 0.39 -1.72
CA VAL A 103 -6.99 0.77 -1.38
C VAL A 103 -7.80 -0.40 -0.80
N PRO A 104 -7.83 -1.60 -1.41
CA PRO A 104 -8.67 -2.70 -0.90
C PRO A 104 -8.27 -3.14 0.52
N VAL A 105 -6.97 -3.33 0.78
CA VAL A 105 -6.50 -3.81 2.07
C VAL A 105 -6.61 -2.73 3.15
N ILE A 106 -6.39 -1.46 2.81
CA ILE A 106 -6.56 -0.35 3.77
C ILE A 106 -8.03 -0.18 4.15
N GLN A 107 -8.95 -0.26 3.18
CA GLN A 107 -10.38 -0.21 3.46
C GLN A 107 -10.81 -1.35 4.40
N TYR A 108 -10.30 -2.56 4.20
CA TYR A 108 -10.53 -3.68 5.13
C TYR A 108 -9.97 -3.36 6.52
N LEU A 109 -8.70 -2.98 6.64
CA LEU A 109 -8.03 -2.75 7.93
C LEU A 109 -8.65 -1.59 8.73
N ILE A 110 -9.14 -0.54 8.07
CA ILE A 110 -9.88 0.56 8.73
C ILE A 110 -11.19 0.06 9.38
N GLY A 111 -11.80 -1.01 8.86
CA GLY A 111 -12.96 -1.65 9.46
C GLY A 111 -12.67 -2.51 10.70
N THR A 112 -11.39 -2.66 11.09
CA THR A 112 -10.96 -3.57 12.17
C THR A 112 -10.36 -2.83 13.37
N ILE A 113 -9.83 -3.57 14.34
CA ILE A 113 -9.05 -3.03 15.47
C ILE A 113 -7.75 -2.33 15.03
N SER A 114 -7.37 -2.41 13.76
CA SER A 114 -6.21 -1.72 13.19
C SER A 114 -6.51 -0.30 12.73
N LYS A 115 -7.78 0.15 12.83
CA LYS A 115 -8.22 1.51 12.48
C LYS A 115 -7.41 2.61 13.16
N ASP A 116 -6.94 2.38 14.38
CA ASP A 116 -6.22 3.39 15.17
C ASP A 116 -4.87 3.76 14.54
N ALA A 117 -4.23 2.81 13.85
CA ALA A 117 -3.03 3.09 13.07
C ALA A 117 -3.32 4.12 11.98
N PHE A 118 -4.45 3.99 11.26
CA PHE A 118 -4.82 4.95 10.22
C PHE A 118 -5.36 6.28 10.78
N ASN A 119 -6.06 6.26 11.91
CA ASN A 119 -6.53 7.48 12.58
C ASN A 119 -5.36 8.34 13.05
N SER A 120 -4.25 7.72 13.47
CA SER A 120 -3.01 8.41 13.83
C SER A 120 -2.27 9.02 12.61
N HIS A 121 -2.70 8.67 11.39
CA HIS A 121 -2.09 9.08 10.13
C HIS A 121 -3.14 9.71 9.18
N PRO A 122 -3.70 10.89 9.50
CA PRO A 122 -4.82 11.47 8.74
C PRO A 122 -4.51 11.73 7.26
N ARG A 123 -3.28 12.10 6.90
CA ARG A 123 -2.87 12.27 5.49
C ARG A 123 -2.85 10.95 4.73
N VAL A 124 -2.43 9.85 5.37
CA VAL A 124 -2.49 8.51 4.78
C VAL A 124 -3.95 8.11 4.59
N ARG A 125 -4.80 8.33 5.61
CA ARG A 125 -6.23 8.03 5.53
C ARG A 125 -6.91 8.77 4.37
N VAL A 126 -6.62 10.05 4.16
CA VAL A 126 -7.18 10.83 3.03
C VAL A 126 -6.64 10.36 1.67
N TRP A 127 -5.43 9.82 1.61
CA TRP A 127 -4.84 9.32 0.38
C TRP A 127 -5.47 8.00 -0.10
N CYS A 128 -5.90 7.14 0.83
CA CYS A 128 -6.44 5.81 0.54
C CYS A 128 -7.98 5.76 0.35
N VAL A 129 -8.67 6.88 0.55
CA VAL A 129 -10.14 7.01 0.43
C VAL A 129 -10.50 7.63 -0.91
#